data_AF-A0ABD2XL61-F1
#
_entry.id   AF-A0ABD2XL61-F1
#
_cell.length_a   1.000
_cell.length_b   1.000
_cell.length_c   1.000
_cell.angle_alpha   90.00
_cell.angle_beta   90.00
_cell.angle_gamma   90.00
#
_symmetry.space_group_name_H-M   'P 1'
#
loop_
_entity.id
_entity.type
_entity.pdbx_description
1 polymer ?
#
loop_
_entity_poly.entity_id
_entity_poly.type
_entity_poly.pdbx_seq_one_letter_code
_entity_poly.pdbx_strand_id
1 'polypeptide(L)'
;MLRDRITKDEFFDRPKYHLNWGLNDICYYLVGVIYIVSPLIPSASHYRVTGDWIAPIRNVLEVEFFIDPVNYYWKLYVLLVHMCMGVVSLHLANDSFFVMVVLHCCGMFAVLRYKVEQMNKEMIVHGYSCNQQLAVKRIKEIVMYHLECLE
;
A
#
# COMPACT_ATOMS: atom_id res chain seq x y z
N MET A 1 -8.12 -14.39 -28.89
CA MET A 1 -7.42 -13.10 -29.08
C MET A 1 -8.20 -11.88 -28.61
N LEU A 2 -9.54 -11.78 -28.80
CA LEU A 2 -10.33 -10.65 -28.25
C LEU A 2 -10.61 -10.76 -26.75
N ARG A 3 -10.83 -11.98 -26.23
CA ARG A 3 -11.16 -12.22 -24.81
C ARG A 3 -10.06 -11.79 -23.82
N ASP A 4 -8.79 -11.93 -24.20
CA ASP A 4 -7.65 -11.55 -23.35
C ASP A 4 -7.28 -10.06 -23.38
N ARG A 5 -7.70 -9.35 -24.45
CA ARG A 5 -7.57 -7.90 -24.48
C ARG A 5 -8.58 -7.29 -23.50
N ILE A 6 -9.83 -7.73 -23.60
CA ILE A 6 -10.93 -7.26 -22.73
C ILE A 6 -10.60 -7.42 -21.23
N THR A 7 -9.99 -8.54 -20.79
CA THR A 7 -9.62 -8.72 -19.36
C THR A 7 -8.43 -7.87 -18.91
N LYS A 8 -7.47 -7.56 -19.78
CA LYS A 8 -6.35 -6.65 -19.44
C LYS A 8 -6.83 -5.22 -19.33
N ASP A 9 -7.71 -4.82 -20.25
CA ASP A 9 -8.32 -3.51 -20.28
C ASP A 9 -9.26 -3.34 -19.07
N GLU A 10 -10.05 -4.36 -18.69
CA GLU A 10 -10.88 -4.35 -17.47
C GLU A 10 -10.11 -4.36 -16.15
N PHE A 11 -8.90 -4.93 -16.11
CA PHE A 11 -8.06 -4.94 -14.89
C PHE A 11 -7.34 -3.59 -14.70
N PHE A 12 -6.95 -2.92 -15.80
CA PHE A 12 -6.20 -1.67 -15.79
C PHE A 12 -7.10 -0.42 -15.87
N ASP A 13 -8.35 -0.56 -16.31
CA ASP A 13 -9.30 0.54 -16.54
C ASP A 13 -10.61 0.40 -15.73
N ARG A 14 -10.54 0.21 -14.41
CA ARG A 14 -11.69 0.57 -13.54
C ARG A 14 -11.39 1.83 -12.74
N PRO A 15 -11.79 3.01 -13.24
CA PRO A 15 -11.82 4.25 -12.45
C PRO A 15 -12.58 4.10 -11.13
N LYS A 16 -13.51 3.12 -11.04
CA LYS A 16 -14.21 2.79 -9.79
C LYS A 16 -13.30 2.28 -8.66
N TYR A 17 -12.24 1.52 -8.93
CA TYR A 17 -11.33 1.11 -7.84
C TYR A 17 -10.41 2.27 -7.46
N HIS A 18 -9.82 3.01 -8.39
CA HIS A 18 -8.98 4.17 -8.03
C HIS A 18 -9.73 5.22 -7.19
N LEU A 19 -11.01 5.47 -7.51
CA LEU A 19 -11.85 6.40 -6.75
C LEU A 19 -12.18 5.88 -5.35
N ASN A 20 -12.46 4.58 -5.21
CA ASN A 20 -12.75 3.95 -3.91
C ASN A 20 -11.51 3.85 -3.02
N TRP A 21 -10.32 3.64 -3.60
CA TRP A 21 -9.06 3.60 -2.86
C TRP A 21 -8.70 4.99 -2.32
N GLY A 22 -8.75 6.02 -3.16
CA GLY A 22 -8.57 7.40 -2.68
C GLY A 22 -9.59 7.80 -1.62
N LEU A 23 -10.84 7.36 -1.75
CA LEU A 23 -11.87 7.58 -0.72
C LEU A 23 -11.55 6.83 0.58
N ASN A 24 -11.07 5.59 0.50
CA ASN A 24 -10.70 4.79 1.66
C ASN A 24 -9.51 5.42 2.40
N ASP A 25 -8.48 5.86 1.68
CA ASP A 25 -7.32 6.54 2.24
C ASP A 25 -7.73 7.83 2.97
N ILE A 26 -8.61 8.63 2.35
CA ILE A 26 -9.20 9.82 2.97
C ILE A 26 -9.96 9.45 4.25
N CYS A 27 -10.77 8.40 4.22
CA CYS A 27 -11.50 7.92 5.39
C CYS A 27 -10.55 7.51 6.53
N TYR A 28 -9.46 6.79 6.23
CA TYR A 28 -8.45 6.40 7.22
C TYR A 28 -7.77 7.62 7.87
N TYR A 29 -7.39 8.61 7.07
CA TYR A 29 -6.83 9.86 7.61
C TYR A 29 -7.83 10.64 8.46
N LEU A 30 -9.10 10.73 8.03
CA LEU A 30 -10.15 11.41 8.79
C LEU A 30 -10.40 10.74 10.14
N VAL A 31 -10.46 9.40 10.18
CA VAL A 31 -10.59 8.64 11.43
C VAL A 31 -9.39 8.88 12.34
N GLY A 32 -8.17 8.88 11.78
CA GLY A 32 -6.95 9.18 12.53
C GLY A 32 -6.98 10.58 13.17
N VAL A 33 -7.42 11.59 12.41
CA VAL A 33 -7.55 12.97 12.92
C VAL A 33 -8.60 13.06 14.03
N ILE A 34 -9.76 12.43 13.87
CA ILE A 34 -10.80 12.39 14.91
C ILE A 34 -10.26 11.75 16.19
N TYR A 35 -9.47 10.68 16.06
CA TYR A 35 -8.86 9.97 17.18
C TYR A 35 -7.84 10.86 17.93
N ILE A 36 -7.02 11.61 17.20
CA ILE A 36 -6.06 12.57 17.77
C ILE A 36 -6.78 13.72 18.49
N VAL A 37 -7.90 14.20 17.94
CA VAL A 37 -8.66 15.31 18.54
C VAL A 37 -9.47 14.87 19.77
N SER A 38 -9.86 13.60 19.87
CA SER A 38 -10.67 13.05 20.98
C SER A 38 -10.19 13.45 22.39
N PRO A 39 -8.91 13.29 22.77
CA PRO A 39 -8.42 13.69 24.10
C PRO A 39 -8.35 15.21 24.32
N LEU A 40 -8.37 16.03 23.26
CA LEU A 40 -8.36 17.50 23.40
C LEU A 40 -9.73 18.05 23.79
N ILE A 41 -10.82 17.35 23.44
CA ILE A 41 -12.20 17.76 23.73
C ILE A 41 -12.42 18.04 25.23
N PRO A 42 -12.07 17.14 26.17
CA PRO A 42 -12.26 17.39 27.60
C PRO A 42 -11.36 18.51 28.16
N SER A 43 -10.14 18.66 27.64
CA SER A 43 -9.24 19.74 28.09
C SER A 43 -9.75 21.12 27.61
N ALA A 44 -10.19 21.19 26.35
CA ALA A 44 -10.76 22.41 25.79
C ALA A 44 -12.08 22.81 26.45
N SER A 45 -12.93 21.85 26.83
CA SER A 45 -14.17 22.13 27.54
C SER A 45 -13.91 22.66 28.95
N HIS A 46 -12.96 22.07 29.67
CA HIS A 46 -12.56 22.55 31.00
C HIS A 46 -11.95 23.96 30.95
N TYR A 47 -11.09 24.24 29.99
CA TYR A 47 -10.51 25.57 29.80
C TYR A 47 -11.59 26.65 29.61
N ARG A 48 -12.66 26.35 28.86
CA ARG A 48 -13.77 27.30 28.66
C ARG A 48 -14.57 27.59 29.93
N VAL A 49 -14.60 26.65 30.87
CA VAL A 49 -15.37 26.77 32.12
C VAL A 49 -14.53 27.42 33.22
N THR A 50 -13.29 26.97 33.40
CA THR A 50 -12.44 27.34 34.55
C THR A 50 -11.41 28.41 34.20
N GLY A 51 -11.07 28.59 32.92
CA GLY A 51 -9.97 29.45 32.46
C GLY A 51 -8.59 28.80 32.57
N ASP A 52 -8.49 27.66 33.27
CA ASP A 52 -7.26 26.90 33.46
C ASP A 52 -7.18 25.68 32.55
N TRP A 53 -6.00 25.46 31.99
CA TRP A 53 -5.69 24.27 31.21
C TRP A 53 -5.39 23.09 32.12
N ILE A 54 -6.13 22.00 31.91
CA ILE A 54 -5.84 20.71 32.54
C ILE A 54 -5.30 19.74 31.51
N ALA A 55 -4.39 18.87 31.95
CA ALA A 55 -4.00 17.72 31.16
C ALA A 55 -5.23 16.84 30.89
N PRO A 56 -5.45 16.41 29.64
CA PRO A 56 -6.49 15.43 29.30
C PRO A 56 -6.48 14.20 30.20
N ILE A 57 -7.68 13.76 30.59
CA ILE A 57 -7.89 12.58 31.44
C ILE A 57 -7.48 11.28 30.70
N ARG A 58 -7.44 11.32 29.37
CA ARG A 58 -7.06 10.19 28.51
C ARG A 58 -6.01 10.64 27.49
N ASN A 59 -5.01 9.79 27.26
CA ASN A 59 -4.01 9.95 26.22
C ASN A 59 -4.53 9.43 24.86
N VAL A 60 -3.89 9.84 23.76
CA VAL A 60 -4.15 9.29 22.41
C VAL A 60 -3.94 7.77 22.39
N LEU A 61 -2.95 7.28 23.15
CA LEU A 61 -2.71 5.87 23.39
C LEU A 61 -2.48 5.65 24.88
N GLU A 62 -3.15 4.67 25.46
CA GLU A 62 -2.90 4.21 26.83
C GLU A 62 -1.62 3.38 26.84
N VAL A 63 -0.47 4.05 26.97
CA VAL A 63 0.85 3.43 27.08
C VAL A 63 1.46 3.84 28.41
N GLU A 64 2.00 2.86 29.15
CA GLU A 64 2.73 3.13 30.38
C GLU A 64 4.13 3.69 30.04
N PHE A 65 4.38 4.94 30.42
CA PHE A 65 5.69 5.57 30.27
C PHE A 65 6.46 5.51 31.58
N PHE A 66 7.77 5.27 31.52
CA PHE A 66 8.69 5.38 32.67
C PHE A 66 8.94 6.83 33.13
N ILE A 67 8.29 7.81 32.51
CA ILE A 67 8.42 9.25 32.76
C ILE A 67 7.09 9.75 33.32
N ASP A 68 7.14 10.69 34.26
CA ASP A 68 5.94 11.31 34.84
C ASP A 68 5.03 11.90 33.73
N PRO A 69 3.85 11.29 33.49
CA PRO A 69 2.99 11.65 32.37
C PRO A 69 2.30 12.99 32.58
N VAL A 70 2.20 13.49 33.81
CA VAL A 70 1.51 14.74 34.13
C VAL A 70 2.39 15.94 33.77
N ASN A 71 3.65 15.92 34.21
CA ASN A 71 4.60 17.02 33.99
C ASN A 71 5.06 17.15 32.53
N TYR A 72 5.08 16.04 31.79
CA TYR A 72 5.55 16.00 30.39
C TYR A 72 4.44 15.73 29.38
N TYR A 73 3.17 15.85 29.78
CA TYR A 73 2.00 15.50 28.98
C TYR A 73 2.09 16.03 27.55
N TRP A 74 2.34 17.33 27.36
CA TRP A 74 2.32 17.95 26.02
C TRP A 74 3.43 17.41 25.10
N LYS A 75 4.60 17.09 25.65
CA LYS A 75 5.71 16.51 24.87
C LYS A 75 5.39 15.07 24.46
N LEU A 76 4.84 14.28 25.39
CA LEU A 76 4.38 12.92 25.11
C LEU A 76 3.24 12.92 24.09
N TYR A 77 2.30 13.86 24.21
CA TYR A 77 1.20 14.01 23.27
C TYR A 77 1.69 14.27 21.85
N VAL A 78 2.59 15.24 21.64
CA VAL A 78 3.16 15.52 20.30
C VAL A 78 3.90 14.30 19.75
N LEU A 79 4.67 13.60 20.58
CA LEU A 79 5.34 12.37 20.19
C LEU A 79 4.33 11.31 19.74
N LEU A 80 3.28 11.08 20.52
CA LEU A 80 2.27 10.06 20.24
C LEU A 80 1.51 10.37 18.96
N VAL A 81 1.13 11.63 18.75
CA VAL A 81 0.52 12.09 17.50
C VAL A 81 1.45 11.82 16.32
N HIS A 82 2.73 12.13 16.44
CA HIS A 82 3.70 11.89 15.37
C HIS A 82 3.85 10.39 15.07
N MET A 83 3.92 9.54 16.10
CA MET A 83 3.99 8.09 15.95
C MET A 83 2.72 7.52 15.30
N CYS A 84 1.52 7.96 15.71
CA CYS A 84 0.26 7.56 15.09
C CYS A 84 0.21 7.92 13.61
N MET A 85 0.60 9.15 13.25
CA MET A 85 0.67 9.57 11.86
C MET A 85 1.67 8.74 11.06
N GLY A 86 2.84 8.44 11.65
CA GLY A 86 3.85 7.58 11.03
C GLY A 86 3.35 6.18 10.74
N VAL A 87 2.63 5.55 11.67
CA VAL A 87 2.04 4.21 11.47
C VAL A 87 1.01 4.22 10.34
N VAL A 88 0.10 5.21 10.31
CA VAL A 88 -0.90 5.34 9.23
C VAL A 88 -0.21 5.53 7.87
N SER A 89 0.78 6.41 7.79
CA SER A 89 1.54 6.62 6.55
C SER A 89 2.31 5.37 6.09
N LEU A 90 2.91 4.63 7.02
CA LEU A 90 3.59 3.37 6.71
C LEU A 90 2.62 2.33 6.15
N HIS A 91 1.41 2.24 6.70
CA HIS A 91 0.41 1.29 6.24
C HIS A 91 0.00 1.58 4.79
N LEU A 92 -0.26 2.84 4.47
CA LEU A 92 -0.60 3.29 3.12
C LEU A 92 0.55 3.10 2.13
N ALA A 93 1.78 3.34 2.57
CA ALA A 93 2.96 3.09 1.75
C ALA A 93 3.12 1.60 1.43
N ASN A 94 2.88 0.73 2.41
CA ASN A 94 2.93 -0.72 2.23
C ASN A 94 1.86 -1.21 1.24
N ASP A 95 0.63 -0.74 1.37
CA ASP A 95 -0.46 -1.12 0.47
C ASP A 95 -0.19 -0.65 -0.97
N SER A 96 0.30 0.58 -1.11
CA SER A 96 0.72 1.12 -2.41
C SER A 96 1.88 0.33 -3.02
N PHE A 97 2.88 -0.01 -2.20
CA PHE A 97 4.03 -0.79 -2.63
C PHE A 97 3.61 -2.19 -3.10
N PHE A 98 2.74 -2.86 -2.36
CA PHE A 98 2.22 -4.17 -2.72
C PHE A 98 1.50 -4.14 -4.08
N VAL A 99 0.61 -3.15 -4.29
CA VAL A 99 -0.09 -2.98 -5.57
C VAL A 99 0.89 -2.72 -6.71
N MET A 100 1.91 -1.89 -6.50
CA MET A 100 2.94 -1.60 -7.50
C MET A 100 3.73 -2.85 -7.89
N VAL A 101 4.12 -3.69 -6.93
CA VAL A 101 4.81 -4.95 -7.19
C VAL A 101 3.93 -5.91 -8.00
N VAL A 102 2.67 -6.07 -7.61
CA VAL A 102 1.70 -6.90 -8.35
C VAL A 102 1.54 -6.40 -9.78
N LEU A 103 1.38 -5.09 -9.97
CA LEU A 103 1.23 -4.48 -11.29
C LEU A 103 2.48 -4.68 -12.15
N HIS A 104 3.67 -4.54 -11.56
CA HIS A 104 4.94 -4.77 -12.23
C HIS A 104 5.07 -6.22 -12.71
N CYS A 105 4.77 -7.19 -11.85
CA CYS A 105 4.75 -8.62 -12.19
C CYS A 105 3.76 -8.90 -13.33
N CYS A 106 2.53 -8.39 -13.23
CA CYS A 106 1.52 -8.52 -14.29
C CYS A 106 1.99 -7.94 -15.62
N GLY A 107 2.66 -6.78 -15.59
CA GLY A 107 3.26 -6.15 -16.77
C GLY A 107 4.34 -7.01 -17.41
N MET A 108 5.25 -7.58 -16.60
CA MET A 108 6.27 -8.50 -17.10
C MET A 108 5.67 -9.74 -17.77
N PHE A 109 4.65 -10.36 -17.15
CA PHE A 109 3.95 -11.50 -17.75
C PHE A 109 3.22 -11.14 -19.04
N ALA A 110 2.65 -9.94 -19.12
CA ALA A 110 2.01 -9.45 -20.34
C ALA A 110 3.00 -9.31 -21.50
N VAL A 111 4.19 -8.77 -21.24
CA VAL A 111 5.28 -8.65 -22.23
C VAL A 111 5.81 -10.03 -22.61
N LEU A 112 6.01 -10.91 -21.63
CA LEU A 112 6.47 -12.28 -21.87
C LEU A 112 5.50 -13.02 -22.79
N ARG A 113 4.21 -12.93 -22.52
CA ARG A 113 3.18 -13.51 -23.37
C ARG A 113 3.22 -12.97 -24.80
N TYR A 114 3.37 -11.66 -24.98
CA TYR A 114 3.46 -11.06 -26.31
C TYR A 114 4.66 -11.61 -27.09
N LYS A 115 5.84 -11.72 -26.45
CA LYS A 115 7.03 -12.31 -27.07
C LYS A 115 6.80 -13.78 -27.44
N VAL A 116 6.15 -14.57 -26.59
CA VAL A 116 5.81 -15.97 -26.87
C VAL A 116 4.83 -16.09 -28.04
N GLU A 117 3.79 -15.25 -28.11
CA GLU A 117 2.84 -15.25 -29.22
C GLU A 117 3.52 -14.85 -30.55
N GLN A 118 4.46 -13.91 -30.52
CA GLN A 118 5.24 -13.52 -31.69
C GLN A 118 6.15 -14.67 -32.17
N MET A 119 6.90 -15.30 -31.27
CA MET A 119 7.73 -16.47 -31.60
C MET A 119 6.91 -17.63 -32.15
N ASN A 120 5.71 -17.87 -31.62
CA ASN A 120 4.80 -18.90 -32.12
C ASN A 120 4.34 -18.61 -33.57
N LYS A 121 4.04 -17.35 -33.89
CA LYS A 121 3.68 -16.96 -35.27
C LYS A 121 4.86 -17.14 -36.22
N GLU A 122 6.06 -16.73 -35.81
CA GLU A 122 7.28 -16.93 -36.60
C GLU A 122 7.60 -18.42 -36.82
N MET A 123 7.37 -19.27 -35.81
CA MET A 123 7.51 -20.74 -35.92
C MET A 123 6.51 -21.38 -36.87
N ILE A 124 5.24 -20.97 -36.82
CA ILE A 124 4.19 -21.47 -37.72
C ILE A 124 4.53 -21.12 -39.17
N VAL A 125 5.13 -19.94 -39.40
CA VAL A 125 5.56 -19.49 -40.73
C VAL A 125 6.80 -20.26 -41.23
N HIS A 126 7.74 -20.62 -40.34
CA HIS A 126 9.04 -21.14 -40.78
C HIS A 126 9.25 -22.66 -40.73
N GLY A 127 8.32 -23.44 -40.21
CA GLY A 127 8.38 -24.91 -40.24
C GLY A 127 9.51 -25.53 -39.40
N TYR A 128 9.11 -26.15 -38.28
CA TYR A 128 9.86 -27.15 -37.47
C TYR A 128 10.75 -26.68 -36.29
N SER A 129 10.10 -26.64 -35.11
CA SER A 129 10.44 -27.35 -33.85
C SER A 129 11.65 -26.95 -32.97
N CYS A 130 12.74 -26.32 -33.43
CA CYS A 130 13.93 -26.17 -32.56
C CYS A 130 13.88 -24.97 -31.56
N ASN A 131 13.17 -23.90 -31.90
CA ASN A 131 13.25 -22.64 -31.11
C ASN A 131 12.28 -22.57 -29.91
N GLN A 132 11.23 -23.41 -29.87
CA GLN A 132 10.18 -23.28 -28.84
C GLN A 132 10.66 -23.81 -27.50
N GLN A 133 11.45 -24.88 -27.53
CA GLN A 133 12.15 -25.37 -26.34
C GLN A 133 13.21 -24.38 -25.84
N LEU A 134 13.91 -23.66 -26.73
CA LEU A 134 14.90 -22.66 -26.34
C LEU A 134 14.27 -21.44 -25.65
N ALA A 135 13.12 -20.97 -26.15
CA ALA A 135 12.36 -19.89 -25.54
C ALA A 135 11.82 -20.26 -24.15
N VAL A 136 11.23 -21.45 -24.01
CA VAL A 136 10.77 -21.96 -22.71
C VAL A 136 11.94 -22.15 -21.75
N LYS A 137 13.11 -22.58 -22.24
CA LYS A 137 14.34 -22.71 -21.43
C LYS A 137 14.82 -21.36 -20.91
N ARG A 138 14.82 -20.31 -21.74
CA ARG A 138 15.16 -18.93 -21.34
C ARG A 138 14.18 -18.37 -20.31
N ILE A 139 12.88 -18.62 -20.48
CA ILE A 139 11.85 -18.21 -19.52
C ILE A 139 12.06 -18.94 -18.19
N LYS A 140 12.36 -20.25 -18.23
CA LYS A 140 12.67 -21.03 -17.04
C LYS A 140 13.93 -20.52 -16.32
N GLU A 141 14.97 -20.15 -17.05
CA GLU A 141 16.18 -19.51 -16.50
C GLU A 141 15.86 -18.19 -15.81
N ILE A 142 15.07 -17.31 -16.43
CA ILE A 142 14.70 -16.01 -15.85
C ILE A 142 13.85 -16.20 -14.58
N VAL A 143 12.90 -17.13 -14.60
CA VAL A 143 12.08 -17.45 -13.43
C VAL A 143 12.92 -18.06 -12.31
N MET A 144 13.87 -18.96 -12.64
CA MET A 144 14.82 -19.50 -11.66
C MET A 144 15.70 -18.40 -11.06
N TYR A 145 16.21 -17.47 -11.87
CA TYR A 145 17.03 -16.36 -11.38
C TYR A 145 16.24 -15.43 -10.44
N HIS A 146 14.97 -15.17 -10.77
CA HIS A 146 14.10 -14.41 -9.87
C HIS A 146 13.80 -15.16 -8.57
N LEU A 147 13.67 -16.49 -8.62
CA LEU A 147 13.46 -17.33 -7.44
C LEU A 147 14.70 -17.38 -6.53
N GLU A 148 15.89 -17.41 -7.13
CA GLU A 148 17.18 -17.46 -6.42
C GLU A 148 17.54 -16.10 -5.79
N CYS A 149 17.06 -14.98 -6.35
CA CYS A 149 17.14 -13.66 -5.70
C CYS A 149 16.10 -13.43 -4.59
N LEU A 150 15.13 -14.34 -4.44
CA LEU A 150 14.06 -14.27 -3.42
C LEU A 150 14.39 -15.11 -2.17
N GLU A 151 15.38 -15.99 -2.24
CA GLU A 151 16.02 -16.69 -1.10
C GLU A 151 17.13 -15.84 -0.47
#